data_AF-A0A415QJP0-F1
#
_entry.id   AF-A0A415QJP0-F1
#
_cell.length_a   1.000
_cell.length_b   1.000
_cell.length_c   1.000
_cell.angle_alpha   90.00
_cell.angle_beta   90.00
_cell.angle_gamma   90.00
#
_symmetry.space_group_name_H-M   'P 1'
#
loop_
_entity.id
_entity.type
_entity.pdbx_description
1 polymer ?
#
loop_
_entity_poly.entity_id
_entity_poly.type
_entity_poly.pdbx_seq_one_letter_code
_entity_poly.pdbx_strand_id
1 'polypeptide(L)'
;MGIKQIIALESDTVSESTIRIPFEFACLDSVPEGKRVDKYITITPLTVRSWFRLKPLLLAIDPEDLEVIVGNGDGTFDPRVPEVMGKYDELILSVICIGLHNKKSDPPAWFREVLKDNCTWEDTRILLNAVLFRVGYNPFYKSIMTLKNMSPLNEAEIIAARKNLKSWIIQ
;
A
#
# COMPACT_ATOMS: atom_id res chain seq x y z
N MET A 1 -5.27 -15.05 19.82
CA MET A 1 -4.13 -14.84 18.90
C MET A 1 -3.08 -14.05 19.66
N GLY A 2 -1.84 -14.53 19.76
CA GLY A 2 -0.87 -14.06 20.77
C GLY A 2 0.23 -13.15 20.23
N ILE A 3 0.59 -12.13 21.02
CA ILE A 3 1.66 -11.13 20.81
C ILE A 3 2.99 -11.74 20.30
N LYS A 4 3.27 -13.00 20.61
CA LYS A 4 4.46 -13.74 20.13
C LYS A 4 4.51 -13.91 18.61
N GLN A 5 3.38 -13.93 17.89
CA GLN A 5 3.37 -14.01 16.43
C GLN A 5 3.66 -12.66 15.75
N ILE A 6 3.29 -11.55 16.38
CA ILE A 6 3.56 -10.20 15.88
C ILE A 6 5.07 -9.91 15.95
N ILE A 7 5.73 -10.29 17.05
CA ILE A 7 7.18 -10.12 17.23
C ILE A 7 7.98 -11.00 16.25
N ALA A 8 7.49 -12.20 15.91
CA ALA A 8 8.11 -13.06 14.90
C ALA A 8 8.03 -12.44 13.49
N LEU A 9 6.88 -11.84 13.14
CA LEU A 9 6.71 -11.07 11.90
C LEU A 9 7.66 -9.87 11.84
N GLU A 10 7.82 -9.13 12.95
CA GLU A 10 8.75 -8.00 13.04
C GLU A 10 10.22 -8.42 12.89
N SER A 11 10.62 -9.54 13.49
CA SER A 11 11.98 -10.09 13.37
C SER A 11 12.28 -10.61 11.95
N ASP A 12 11.33 -11.29 11.33
CA ASP A 12 11.47 -11.79 9.96
C ASP A 12 11.52 -10.65 8.93
N THR A 13 10.98 -9.47 9.25
CA THR A 13 10.98 -8.33 8.34
C THR A 13 12.27 -7.49 8.30
N VAL A 14 13.17 -7.64 9.28
CA VAL A 14 14.57 -7.15 9.16
C VAL A 14 15.37 -8.05 8.21
N SER A 15 14.95 -9.31 8.07
CA SER A 15 15.49 -10.18 7.04
C SER A 15 14.83 -9.89 5.68
N GLU A 16 15.59 -10.03 4.60
CA GLU A 16 15.09 -10.03 3.21
C GLU A 16 14.16 -11.23 2.91
N SER A 17 13.54 -11.84 3.92
CA SER A 17 12.64 -12.97 3.75
C SER A 17 11.26 -12.53 3.28
N THR A 18 10.52 -13.44 2.66
CA THR A 18 9.19 -13.21 2.11
C THR A 18 8.11 -13.44 3.17
N ILE A 19 7.14 -12.53 3.29
CA ILE A 19 5.98 -12.67 4.19
C ILE A 19 4.86 -13.38 3.43
N ARG A 20 4.14 -14.29 4.11
CA ARG A 20 2.92 -14.91 3.59
C ARG A 20 1.77 -14.64 4.55
N ILE A 21 0.76 -13.91 4.08
CA ILE A 21 -0.46 -13.60 4.82
C ILE A 21 -1.52 -14.60 4.37
N PRO A 22 -2.09 -15.43 5.27
CA PRO A 22 -3.22 -16.30 4.93
C PRO A 22 -4.36 -15.46 4.35
N PHE A 23 -4.91 -15.89 3.22
CA PHE A 23 -5.97 -15.17 2.54
C PHE A 23 -6.89 -16.14 1.78
N GLU A 24 -8.20 -15.95 1.92
CA GLU A 24 -9.21 -16.76 1.25
C GLU A 24 -9.90 -15.92 0.17
N PHE A 25 -9.77 -16.35 -1.10
CA PHE A 25 -10.44 -15.71 -2.22
C PHE A 25 -11.86 -16.28 -2.35
N ALA A 26 -12.85 -15.49 -1.96
CA ALA A 26 -14.27 -15.86 -2.03
C ALA A 26 -14.87 -15.65 -3.43
N CYS A 27 -14.48 -14.59 -4.14
CA CYS A 27 -14.92 -14.26 -5.50
C CYS A 27 -13.83 -14.62 -6.52
N LEU A 28 -14.15 -15.54 -7.44
CA LEU A 28 -13.22 -16.01 -8.47
C LEU A 28 -13.57 -15.49 -9.87
N ASP A 29 -14.66 -14.73 -10.03
CA ASP A 29 -15.16 -14.27 -11.34
C ASP A 29 -14.16 -13.35 -12.05
N SER A 30 -13.41 -12.55 -11.29
CA SER A 30 -12.35 -11.67 -11.78
C SER A 30 -11.01 -12.38 -12.02
N VAL A 31 -10.91 -13.67 -11.68
CA VAL A 31 -9.70 -14.48 -11.95
C VAL A 31 -9.75 -15.02 -13.38
N PRO A 32 -8.78 -14.71 -14.25
CA PRO A 32 -8.78 -15.21 -15.62
C PRO A 32 -8.72 -16.73 -15.69
N GLU A 33 -9.32 -17.29 -16.74
CA GLU A 33 -9.33 -18.74 -16.98
C GLU A 33 -7.90 -19.32 -17.00
N GLY A 34 -7.71 -20.42 -16.28
CA GLY A 34 -6.40 -21.08 -16.15
C GLY A 34 -5.45 -20.46 -15.12
N LYS A 35 -5.80 -19.34 -14.47
CA LYS A 35 -5.06 -18.84 -13.31
C LYS A 35 -5.54 -19.52 -12.02
N ARG A 36 -4.58 -19.84 -11.15
CA ARG A 36 -4.86 -20.35 -9.80
C ARG A 36 -4.47 -19.29 -8.79
N VAL A 37 -5.36 -19.04 -7.84
CA VAL A 37 -5.08 -18.23 -6.65
C VAL A 37 -4.53 -19.13 -5.54
N ASP A 38 -3.53 -18.65 -4.82
CA ASP A 38 -2.95 -19.36 -3.65
C ASP A 38 -3.82 -19.10 -2.41
N LYS A 39 -3.59 -19.84 -1.31
CA LYS A 39 -4.22 -19.59 0.01
C LYS A 39 -3.53 -18.48 0.81
N TYR A 40 -2.59 -17.79 0.17
CA TYR A 40 -1.76 -16.79 0.80
C TYR A 40 -1.52 -15.63 -0.16
N ILE A 41 -1.59 -14.42 0.37
CA ILE A 41 -0.98 -13.25 -0.28
C ILE A 41 0.48 -13.18 0.15
N THR A 42 1.36 -13.10 -0.84
CA THR A 42 2.82 -13.14 -0.63
C THR A 42 3.42 -11.76 -0.86
N ILE A 43 4.24 -11.30 0.09
CA ILE A 43 4.88 -9.99 0.07
C ILE A 43 6.40 -10.18 0.15
N THR A 44 7.04 -9.97 -0.98
CA THR A 44 8.50 -10.06 -1.13
C THR A 44 9.18 -8.74 -0.75
N PRO A 45 10.49 -8.75 -0.44
CA PRO A 45 11.26 -7.51 -0.29
C PRO A 45 11.10 -6.62 -1.53
N LEU A 46 10.78 -5.34 -1.31
CA LEU A 46 10.51 -4.41 -2.41
C LEU A 46 11.78 -4.12 -3.20
N THR A 47 11.67 -4.19 -4.53
CA THR A 47 12.76 -3.73 -5.39
C THR A 47 12.83 -2.21 -5.40
N VAL A 48 14.02 -1.65 -5.63
CA VAL A 48 14.23 -0.20 -5.82
C VAL A 48 13.27 0.36 -6.88
N ARG A 49 12.99 -0.39 -7.95
CA ARG A 49 12.03 0.01 -8.99
C ARG A 49 10.62 0.15 -8.46
N SER A 50 10.12 -0.87 -7.76
CA SER A 50 8.78 -0.82 -7.15
C SER A 50 8.71 0.34 -6.16
N TRP A 51 9.76 0.56 -5.38
CA TRP A 51 9.88 1.70 -4.48
C TRP A 51 9.70 3.05 -5.21
N PHE A 52 10.41 3.27 -6.33
CA PHE A 52 10.26 4.50 -7.12
C PHE A 52 8.84 4.70 -7.66
N ARG A 53 8.11 3.63 -7.96
CA ARG A 53 6.71 3.68 -8.41
C ARG A 53 5.75 3.98 -7.26
N LEU A 54 6.01 3.45 -6.07
CA LEU A 54 5.20 3.67 -4.88
C LEU A 54 5.35 5.08 -4.31
N LYS A 55 6.56 5.63 -4.32
CA LYS A 55 6.89 6.94 -3.75
C LYS A 55 5.92 8.08 -4.13
N PRO A 56 5.66 8.36 -5.42
CA PRO A 56 4.74 9.45 -5.80
C PRO A 56 3.30 9.21 -5.36
N LEU A 57 2.86 7.94 -5.32
CA LEU A 57 1.51 7.59 -4.88
C LEU A 57 1.34 7.86 -3.38
N LEU A 58 2.32 7.46 -2.57
CA LEU A 58 2.30 7.71 -1.13
C LEU A 58 2.41 9.20 -0.80
N LEU A 59 3.17 9.97 -1.59
CA LEU A 59 3.26 11.42 -1.44
C LEU A 59 1.93 12.15 -1.71
N ALA A 60 1.06 11.55 -2.52
CA ALA A 60 -0.24 12.10 -2.83
C ALA A 60 -1.27 11.93 -1.69
N ILE A 61 -0.97 11.11 -0.67
CA ILE A 61 -1.76 10.99 0.55
C ILE A 61 -1.35 12.11 1.51
N ASP A 62 -2.35 12.73 2.14
CA ASP A 62 -2.09 13.76 3.15
C ASP A 62 -1.37 13.14 4.36
N PRO A 63 -0.39 13.83 4.97
CA PRO A 63 0.39 13.31 6.10
C PRO A 63 -0.45 12.76 7.26
N GLU A 64 -1.44 13.54 7.67
CA GLU A 64 -2.32 13.27 8.80
C GLU A 64 -3.21 12.05 8.51
N ASP A 65 -3.70 11.94 7.27
CA ASP A 65 -4.46 10.78 6.82
C ASP A 65 -3.59 9.51 6.78
N LEU A 66 -2.34 9.64 6.36
CA LEU A 66 -1.40 8.52 6.34
C LEU A 66 -1.08 8.02 7.75
N GLU A 67 -0.97 8.92 8.73
CA GLU A 67 -0.85 8.56 10.15
C GLU A 67 -2.09 7.78 10.64
N VAL A 68 -3.30 8.23 10.27
CA VAL A 68 -4.55 7.52 10.63
C VAL A 68 -4.60 6.10 10.03
N ILE A 69 -4.19 5.97 8.76
CA ILE A 69 -4.16 4.68 8.04
C ILE A 69 -3.19 3.70 8.69
N VAL A 70 -1.97 4.15 9.02
CA VAL A 70 -0.97 3.28 9.64
C VAL A 70 -1.36 2.98 11.08
N GLY A 71 -1.86 3.98 11.79
CA GLY A 71 -2.17 3.93 13.21
C GLY A 71 -0.92 4.03 14.09
N ASN A 72 -1.15 4.22 15.39
CA ASN A 72 -0.08 4.50 16.35
C ASN A 72 0.57 3.23 16.96
N GLY A 73 0.15 2.04 16.53
CA GLY A 73 0.65 0.75 17.04
C GLY A 73 0.22 0.42 18.47
N ASP A 74 -0.58 1.26 19.11
CA ASP A 74 -1.11 1.08 20.47
C ASP A 74 -2.37 0.20 20.54
N GLY A 75 -2.82 -0.31 19.40
CA GLY A 75 -4.02 -1.15 19.28
C GLY A 75 -5.33 -0.36 19.36
N THR A 76 -5.29 0.98 19.42
CA THR A 76 -6.50 1.80 19.36
C THR A 76 -6.96 1.99 17.92
N PHE A 77 -8.26 1.80 17.70
CA PHE A 77 -8.88 1.98 16.40
C PHE A 77 -9.33 3.43 16.26
N ASP A 78 -8.65 4.21 15.42
CA ASP A 78 -9.10 5.55 15.06
C ASP A 78 -10.40 5.45 14.25
N PRO A 79 -11.52 6.05 14.70
CA PRO A 79 -12.80 5.92 14.03
C PRO A 79 -12.84 6.56 12.63
N ARG A 80 -11.87 7.43 12.30
CA ARG A 80 -11.76 8.07 10.98
C ARG A 80 -11.22 7.15 9.90
N VAL A 81 -10.71 5.98 10.27
CA VAL A 81 -10.03 5.06 9.36
C VAL A 81 -10.87 4.68 8.14
N PRO A 82 -12.14 4.24 8.28
CA PRO A 82 -12.92 3.86 7.10
C PRO A 82 -13.13 5.03 6.13
N GLU A 83 -13.34 6.24 6.67
CA GLU A 83 -13.50 7.46 5.86
C GLU A 83 -12.20 7.79 5.10
N VAL A 84 -11.06 7.76 5.78
CA VAL A 84 -9.76 8.02 5.17
C VAL A 84 -9.41 6.94 4.13
N MET A 85 -9.68 5.67 4.42
CA MET A 85 -9.49 4.58 3.44
C MET A 85 -10.35 4.80 2.19
N GLY A 86 -11.59 5.26 2.36
CA GLY A 86 -12.50 5.60 1.26
C GLY A 86 -12.03 6.82 0.45
N LYS A 87 -11.45 7.85 1.09
CA LYS A 87 -10.91 9.05 0.41
C LYS A 87 -9.79 8.72 -0.60
N TYR A 88 -9.04 7.65 -0.36
CA TYR A 88 -7.88 7.25 -1.19
C TYR A 88 -8.01 5.84 -1.79
N ASP A 89 -9.21 5.28 -1.88
CA ASP A 89 -9.48 3.89 -2.27
C ASP A 89 -8.66 3.42 -3.50
N GLU A 90 -8.76 4.14 -4.61
CA GLU A 90 -8.13 3.80 -5.89
C GLU A 90 -6.60 3.98 -5.82
N LEU A 91 -6.13 4.95 -5.03
CA LEU A 91 -4.71 5.21 -4.83
C LEU A 91 -4.08 4.11 -3.96
N ILE A 92 -4.75 3.73 -2.87
CA ILE A 92 -4.35 2.66 -1.96
C ILE A 92 -4.31 1.33 -2.70
N LEU A 93 -5.34 1.00 -3.47
CA LEU A 93 -5.35 -0.19 -4.33
C LEU A 93 -4.16 -0.23 -5.29
N SER A 94 -3.79 0.93 -5.84
CA SER A 94 -2.63 1.02 -6.75
C SER A 94 -1.31 0.76 -6.01
N VAL A 95 -1.15 1.32 -4.81
CA VAL A 95 0.00 1.04 -3.93
C VAL A 95 0.10 -0.45 -3.60
N ILE A 96 -1.02 -1.07 -3.20
CA ILE A 96 -1.07 -2.50 -2.87
C ILE A 96 -0.72 -3.33 -4.11
N CYS A 97 -1.33 -3.06 -5.26
CA CYS A 97 -1.06 -3.81 -6.50
C CYS A 97 0.42 -3.78 -6.88
N ILE A 98 1.06 -2.61 -6.82
CA ILE A 98 2.49 -2.47 -7.11
C ILE A 98 3.34 -3.19 -6.08
N GLY A 99 2.99 -3.05 -4.79
CA GLY A 99 3.73 -3.66 -3.69
C GLY A 99 3.67 -5.20 -3.69
N LEU A 100 2.50 -5.78 -3.99
CA LEU A 100 2.30 -7.22 -4.08
C LEU A 100 2.91 -7.81 -5.36
N HIS A 101 2.71 -7.14 -6.50
CA HIS A 101 3.23 -7.63 -7.78
C HIS A 101 4.76 -7.56 -7.84
N ASN A 102 5.35 -6.46 -7.35
CA ASN A 102 6.79 -6.22 -7.18
C ASN A 102 7.68 -6.73 -8.33
N LYS A 103 7.24 -6.53 -9.58
CA LYS A 103 7.95 -6.93 -10.80
C LYS A 103 8.21 -5.74 -11.70
N LYS A 104 9.03 -5.95 -12.73
CA LYS A 104 9.33 -4.95 -13.76
C LYS A 104 8.10 -4.54 -14.56
N SER A 105 7.21 -5.48 -14.84
CA SER A 105 5.96 -5.21 -15.56
C SER A 105 4.94 -4.52 -14.66
N ASP A 106 3.94 -3.91 -15.28
CA ASP A 106 2.78 -3.43 -14.54
C ASP A 106 1.97 -4.59 -13.94
N PRO A 107 1.31 -4.37 -12.80
CA PRO A 107 0.32 -5.31 -12.30
C PRO A 107 -0.74 -5.55 -13.38
N PRO A 108 -1.12 -6.81 -13.64
CA PRO A 108 -2.22 -7.10 -14.57
C PRO A 108 -3.52 -6.45 -14.13
N ALA A 109 -4.36 -6.00 -15.07
CA ALA A 109 -5.63 -5.34 -14.75
C ALA A 109 -6.54 -6.20 -13.85
N TRP A 110 -6.66 -7.49 -14.16
CA TRP A 110 -7.45 -8.44 -13.37
C TRP A 110 -6.97 -8.57 -11.91
N PHE A 111 -5.69 -8.29 -11.65
CA PHE A 111 -5.14 -8.38 -10.29
C PHE A 111 -5.77 -7.34 -9.37
N ARG A 112 -6.05 -6.14 -9.92
CA ARG A 112 -6.76 -5.08 -9.20
C ARG A 112 -8.19 -5.51 -8.90
N GLU A 113 -8.91 -6.00 -9.90
CA GLU A 113 -10.32 -6.41 -9.75
C GLU A 113 -10.46 -7.56 -8.75
N VAL A 114 -9.56 -8.55 -8.79
CA VAL A 114 -9.54 -9.63 -7.78
C VAL A 114 -9.40 -9.08 -6.37
N LEU A 115 -8.53 -8.10 -6.13
CA LEU A 115 -8.42 -7.48 -4.80
C LEU A 115 -9.68 -6.70 -4.43
N LYS A 116 -10.28 -5.94 -5.37
CA LYS A 116 -11.53 -5.21 -5.12
C LYS A 116 -12.69 -6.13 -4.74
N ASP A 117 -12.79 -7.28 -5.40
CA ASP A 117 -13.89 -8.22 -5.20
C ASP A 117 -13.71 -9.11 -3.96
N ASN A 118 -12.49 -9.21 -3.43
CA ASN A 118 -12.16 -10.13 -2.34
C ASN A 118 -11.72 -9.45 -1.04
N CYS A 119 -11.38 -8.16 -1.06
CA CYS A 119 -10.91 -7.45 0.13
C CYS A 119 -11.98 -6.51 0.68
N THR A 120 -12.19 -6.56 2.00
CA THR A 120 -12.85 -5.46 2.70
C THR A 120 -11.91 -4.25 2.85
N TRP A 121 -12.41 -3.15 3.40
CA TRP A 121 -11.55 -2.00 3.72
C TRP A 121 -10.50 -2.36 4.80
N GLU A 122 -10.84 -3.26 5.73
CA GLU A 122 -9.90 -3.81 6.72
C GLU A 122 -8.79 -4.62 6.05
N ASP A 123 -9.15 -5.54 5.15
CA ASP A 123 -8.17 -6.34 4.40
C ASP A 123 -7.24 -5.44 3.58
N THR A 124 -7.83 -4.44 2.92
CA THR A 124 -7.09 -3.45 2.14
C THR A 124 -6.10 -2.68 3.02
N ARG A 125 -6.51 -2.28 4.23
CA ARG A 125 -5.63 -1.63 5.21
C ARG A 125 -4.49 -2.56 5.66
N ILE A 126 -4.78 -3.84 5.93
CA ILE A 126 -3.76 -4.83 6.32
C ILE A 126 -2.72 -4.99 5.20
N LEU A 127 -3.17 -5.15 3.96
CA LEU A 127 -2.29 -5.27 2.80
C LEU A 127 -1.47 -4.01 2.55
N LEU A 128 -2.08 -2.84 2.68
CA LEU A 128 -1.38 -1.57 2.58
C LEU A 128 -0.29 -1.47 3.64
N ASN A 129 -0.60 -1.74 4.90
CA ASN A 129 0.37 -1.69 6.00
C ASN A 129 1.51 -2.67 5.78
N ALA A 130 1.24 -3.86 5.26
CA ALA A 130 2.29 -4.82 4.95
C ALA A 130 3.22 -4.34 3.81
N VAL A 131 2.69 -3.63 2.81
CA VAL A 131 3.52 -2.97 1.78
C VAL A 131 4.31 -1.79 2.36
N LEU A 132 3.68 -0.93 3.16
CA LEU A 132 4.34 0.21 3.81
C LEU A 132 5.46 -0.23 4.74
N PHE A 133 5.26 -1.35 5.44
CA PHE A 133 6.29 -1.97 6.26
C PHE A 133 7.54 -2.30 5.43
N ARG A 134 7.37 -2.89 4.23
CA ARG A 134 8.48 -3.20 3.32
C ARG A 134 9.17 -1.99 2.72
N VAL A 135 8.47 -0.86 2.60
CA VAL A 135 9.08 0.42 2.20
C VAL A 135 9.97 0.98 3.31
N GLY A 136 9.77 0.54 4.57
CA GLY A 136 10.36 1.18 5.73
C GLY A 136 9.58 2.45 6.09
N TYR A 137 8.27 2.31 6.35
CA TYR A 137 7.36 3.43 6.64
C TYR A 137 7.93 4.46 7.61
N ASN A 138 8.53 4.07 8.73
CA ASN A 138 9.04 5.05 9.70
C ASN A 138 10.20 5.92 9.15
N PRO A 139 11.28 5.36 8.56
CA PRO A 139 12.27 6.13 7.80
C PRO A 139 11.67 6.94 6.64
N PHE A 140 10.66 6.40 5.97
CA PHE A 140 10.04 6.99 4.78
C PHE A 140 9.11 8.16 5.12
N TYR A 141 8.23 7.99 6.11
CA TYR A 141 7.35 9.01 6.68
C TYR A 141 8.18 10.20 7.15
N LYS A 142 9.26 9.94 7.90
CA LYS A 142 10.22 10.99 8.29
C LYS A 142 10.81 11.69 7.06
N SER A 143 11.25 10.95 6.06
CA SER A 143 11.79 11.52 4.81
C SER A 143 10.75 12.33 4.02
N ILE A 144 9.49 11.88 3.97
CA ILE A 144 8.37 12.61 3.35
C ILE A 144 8.07 13.87 4.14
N MET A 145 7.95 13.79 5.46
CA MET A 145 7.64 14.94 6.31
C MET A 145 8.77 15.95 6.26
N THR A 146 10.03 15.50 6.28
CA THR A 146 11.19 16.36 6.03
C THR A 146 11.08 17.03 4.66
N LEU A 147 10.76 16.29 3.59
CA LEU A 147 10.60 16.87 2.26
C LEU A 147 9.41 17.84 2.15
N LYS A 148 8.24 17.52 2.73
CA LYS A 148 7.06 18.39 2.74
C LYS A 148 7.33 19.66 3.56
N ASN A 149 7.99 19.53 4.72
CA ASN A 149 8.34 20.66 5.59
C ASN A 149 9.51 21.50 5.06
N MET A 150 10.38 20.93 4.23
CA MET A 150 11.46 21.64 3.53
C MET A 150 11.08 22.08 2.13
N SER A 151 9.88 21.75 1.63
CA SER A 151 9.43 22.17 0.31
C SER A 151 8.93 23.61 0.39
N PRO A 152 9.58 24.58 -0.28
CA PRO A 152 9.06 25.94 -0.39
C PRO A 152 7.93 26.05 -1.44
N LEU A 153 7.40 24.92 -1.93
CA LEU A 153 6.45 24.88 -3.02
C LEU A 153 5.08 25.36 -2.54
N ASN A 154 4.59 26.45 -3.13
CA ASN A 154 3.25 26.95 -2.84
C ASN A 154 2.19 26.00 -3.39
N GLU A 155 0.98 26.04 -2.83
CA GLU A 155 -0.17 25.18 -3.15
C GLU A 155 -0.41 25.00 -4.66
N ALA A 156 -0.15 26.03 -5.46
CA ALA A 156 -0.25 26.04 -6.91
C ALA A 156 0.71 25.05 -7.62
N GLU A 157 1.92 24.84 -7.10
CA GLU A 157 2.93 23.96 -7.69
C GLU A 157 2.64 22.49 -7.37
N ILE A 158 2.07 22.21 -6.18
CA ILE A 158 1.56 20.87 -5.81
C ILE A 158 0.37 20.49 -6.70
N ILE A 159 -0.53 21.45 -6.98
CA ILE A 159 -1.66 21.26 -7.90
C ILE A 159 -1.16 20.99 -9.33
N ALA A 160 -0.13 21.70 -9.79
CA ALA A 160 0.48 21.48 -11.11
C ALA A 160 1.15 20.10 -11.23
N ALA A 161 1.87 19.65 -10.19
CA ALA A 161 2.46 18.32 -10.14
C ALA A 161 1.41 17.20 -10.15
N ARG A 162 0.30 17.36 -9.39
CA ARG A 162 -0.85 16.44 -9.42
C ARG A 162 -1.54 16.42 -10.79
N LYS A 163 -1.67 17.57 -11.47
CA LYS A 163 -2.21 17.66 -12.84
C LYS A 163 -1.32 16.94 -13.86
N ASN A 164 -0.01 17.11 -13.76
CA ASN A 164 0.94 16.38 -14.61
C ASN A 164 0.86 14.88 -14.35
N LEU A 165 0.74 14.43 -13.10
CA LEU A 165 0.55 13.00 -12.82
C LEU A 165 -0.73 12.43 -13.48
N LYS A 166 -1.83 13.19 -13.48
CA LYS A 166 -3.07 12.81 -14.19
C LYS A 166 -2.91 12.78 -15.71
N SER A 167 -2.12 13.67 -16.32
CA SER A 167 -1.94 13.69 -17.78
C SER A 167 -1.11 12.50 -18.29
N TRP A 168 -0.25 11.92 -17.45
CA TRP A 168 0.55 10.74 -17.78
C TRP A 168 -0.20 9.41 -17.59
N ILE A 169 -1.30 9.41 -16.83
CA ILE A 169 -2.16 8.24 -16.62
C ILE A 169 -3.22 8.10 -17.73
N ILE A 170 -3.45 9.16 -18.52
CA ILE A 170 -4.50 9.23 -19.56
C ILE A 170 -3.89 9.10 -20.99
N GLN A 171 -2.61 8.73 -21.11
CA GLN A 171 -2.00 8.30 -22.38
C GLN A 171 -1.84 6.78 -22.42
#